data_AF-A0A2A4X6F8-F1
#
_entry.id   AF-A0A2A4X6F8-F1
#
_cell.length_a   1.000
_cell.length_b   1.000
_cell.length_c   1.000
_cell.angle_alpha   90.00
_cell.angle_beta   90.00
_cell.angle_gamma   90.00
#
_symmetry.space_group_name_H-M   'P 1'
#
loop_
_entity.id
_entity.type
_entity.pdbx_description
1 polymer ?
#
loop_
_entity_poly.entity_id
_entity_poly.type
_entity_poly.pdbx_seq_one_letter_code
_entity_poly.pdbx_strand_id
1 'polypeptide(L)'
;TGLLLEGQVQSLHNAQGQRVVKSVGGSTAAVIHFIYDQAGRVIAEIDAETGVTTREYIYVNGIQVALVDDTGTPGEVTYFVHSDHLGTPQKITDDSQVVVWGASYEPFGEVTETVAAIENNIRFPGQYEDGETGLNYNYFRDYDPSLGRYVESDPIGLIQLEEALNLYSYVNSNPIRFQDQAGLQISFTQFAMEHARRKTIELRENFSQTIECYDCEINCVASLLPTVGVYEIARTYLKAVNRLAKDKVSREIANLVLQGSKKATLYGAGLATAHCVWTCE
;
A
#
# COMPACT_ATOMS: atom_id res chain seq x y z
N THR A 1 25.00 -15.08 -26.89
CA THR A 1 24.14 -13.90 -26.79
C THR A 1 23.34 -13.82 -28.09
N GLY A 2 22.09 -14.26 -28.06
CA GLY A 2 21.20 -14.11 -29.22
C GLY A 2 20.76 -12.66 -29.31
N LEU A 3 20.82 -12.07 -30.51
CA LEU A 3 20.35 -10.72 -30.77
C LEU A 3 18.83 -10.68 -30.50
N LEU A 4 18.38 -9.83 -29.57
CA LEU A 4 16.95 -9.66 -29.33
C LEU A 4 16.31 -9.00 -30.54
N LEU A 5 15.17 -9.55 -30.99
CA LEU A 5 14.37 -8.95 -32.05
C LEU A 5 13.68 -7.68 -31.52
N GLU A 6 13.27 -6.80 -32.42
CA GLU A 6 12.55 -5.57 -32.09
C GLU A 6 11.26 -5.90 -31.30
N GLY A 7 11.08 -5.23 -30.15
CA GLY A 7 9.96 -5.47 -29.24
C GLY A 7 10.12 -6.66 -28.28
N GLN A 8 11.25 -7.37 -28.30
CA GLN A 8 11.57 -8.36 -27.27
C GLN A 8 12.25 -7.67 -26.07
N VAL A 9 11.67 -7.87 -24.88
CA VAL A 9 12.24 -7.44 -23.60
C VAL A 9 12.73 -8.66 -22.84
N GLN A 10 13.94 -8.58 -22.29
CA GLN A 10 14.46 -9.55 -21.34
C GLN A 10 14.81 -8.87 -20.02
N SER A 11 14.45 -9.51 -18.92
CA SER A 11 14.68 -9.00 -17.57
C SER A 11 15.43 -10.03 -16.73
N LEU A 12 16.45 -9.58 -16.00
CA LEU A 12 17.13 -10.40 -14.99
C LEU A 12 16.81 -9.87 -13.60
N HIS A 13 16.58 -10.79 -12.66
CA HIS A 13 16.16 -10.46 -11.31
C HIS A 13 17.15 -10.99 -10.28
N ASN A 14 17.30 -10.28 -9.17
CA ASN A 14 18.08 -10.76 -8.02
C ASN A 14 17.28 -11.75 -7.16
N ALA A 15 17.91 -12.27 -6.10
CA ALA A 15 17.26 -13.24 -5.19
C ALA A 15 16.06 -12.66 -4.41
N GLN A 16 15.97 -11.34 -4.32
CA GLN A 16 14.84 -10.62 -3.72
C GLN A 16 13.73 -10.34 -4.75
N GLY A 17 13.91 -10.73 -6.01
CA GLY A 17 12.95 -10.52 -7.10
C GLY A 17 13.02 -9.15 -7.79
N GLN A 18 13.98 -8.30 -7.43
CA GLN A 18 14.11 -6.96 -8.04
C GLN A 18 14.76 -7.09 -9.42
N ARG A 19 14.25 -6.36 -10.41
CA ARG A 19 14.78 -6.36 -11.77
C ARG A 19 16.10 -5.60 -11.82
N VAL A 20 17.22 -6.32 -11.85
CA VAL A 20 18.55 -5.71 -11.88
C VAL A 20 19.05 -5.41 -13.29
N VAL A 21 18.51 -6.08 -14.31
CA VAL A 21 18.84 -5.82 -15.72
C VAL A 21 17.57 -5.82 -16.56
N LYS A 22 17.44 -4.85 -17.48
CA LYS A 22 16.49 -4.88 -18.60
C LYS A 22 17.27 -4.74 -19.90
N SER A 23 16.99 -5.64 -20.85
CA SER A 23 17.51 -5.60 -22.20
C SER A 23 16.36 -5.46 -23.18
N VAL A 24 16.38 -4.41 -23.98
CA VAL A 24 15.40 -4.16 -25.04
C VAL A 24 16.04 -4.48 -26.38
N GLY A 25 15.38 -5.27 -27.22
CA GLY A 25 15.82 -5.54 -28.58
C GLY A 25 15.29 -4.53 -29.60
N GLY A 26 16.04 -4.32 -30.69
CA GLY A 26 15.62 -3.47 -31.81
C GLY A 26 16.47 -2.23 -32.03
N SER A 27 15.87 -1.22 -32.68
CA SER A 27 16.51 0.03 -33.11
C SER A 27 17.01 0.90 -31.94
N THR A 28 16.41 0.74 -30.76
CA THR A 28 16.74 1.38 -29.48
C THR A 28 17.28 0.35 -28.49
N ALA A 29 18.09 -0.61 -28.98
CA ALA A 29 18.67 -1.62 -28.13
C ALA A 29 19.47 -0.98 -26.99
N ALA A 30 19.01 -1.20 -25.77
CA ALA A 30 19.62 -0.71 -24.55
C ALA A 30 19.64 -1.84 -23.53
N VAL A 31 20.75 -1.92 -22.79
CA VAL A 31 20.86 -2.78 -21.63
C VAL A 31 21.03 -1.86 -20.42
N ILE A 32 20.04 -1.85 -19.55
CA ILE A 32 19.95 -0.97 -18.40
C ILE A 32 20.16 -1.81 -17.14
N HIS A 33 21.08 -1.39 -16.28
CA HIS A 33 21.20 -1.88 -14.92
C HIS A 33 20.42 -0.96 -13.98
N PHE A 34 19.62 -1.56 -13.09
CA PHE A 34 18.88 -0.82 -12.07
C PHE A 34 19.53 -0.98 -10.71
N ILE A 35 19.71 0.13 -10.01
CA ILE A 35 20.16 0.15 -8.62
C ILE A 35 18.99 0.47 -7.72
N TYR A 36 18.87 -0.29 -6.63
CA TYR A 36 17.79 -0.16 -5.67
C TYR A 36 18.31 0.26 -4.29
N ASP A 37 17.50 1.02 -3.57
CA ASP A 37 17.72 1.27 -2.15
C ASP A 37 17.19 0.14 -1.25
N GLN A 38 17.35 0.29 0.07
CA GLN A 38 16.88 -0.68 1.06
C GLN A 38 15.35 -0.80 1.13
N ALA A 39 14.61 0.18 0.61
CA ALA A 39 13.15 0.15 0.53
C ALA A 39 12.66 -0.46 -0.78
N GLY A 40 13.56 -0.85 -1.69
CA GLY A 40 13.24 -1.44 -2.98
C GLY A 40 12.84 -0.44 -4.06
N ARG A 41 13.16 0.84 -3.89
CA ARG A 41 12.94 1.88 -4.91
C ARG A 41 14.13 1.94 -5.86
N VAL A 42 13.87 2.13 -7.15
CA VAL A 42 14.92 2.41 -8.14
C VAL A 42 15.52 3.78 -7.81
N ILE A 43 16.82 3.81 -7.56
CA ILE A 43 17.58 5.04 -7.27
C ILE A 43 18.54 5.42 -8.38
N ALA A 44 18.89 4.50 -9.29
CA ALA A 44 19.69 4.83 -10.45
C ALA A 44 19.46 3.87 -11.62
N GLU A 45 19.69 4.39 -12.81
CA GLU A 45 19.85 3.64 -14.05
C GLU A 45 21.28 3.79 -14.53
N ILE A 46 21.85 2.68 -14.99
CA ILE A 46 23.21 2.63 -15.51
C ILE A 46 23.17 1.97 -16.88
N ASP A 47 23.78 2.61 -17.86
CA ASP A 47 24.04 2.00 -19.15
C ASP A 47 25.01 0.82 -18.96
N ALA A 48 24.55 -0.40 -19.22
CA ALA A 48 25.31 -1.60 -18.89
C ALA A 48 26.53 -1.83 -19.80
N GLU A 49 26.60 -1.16 -20.96
CA GLU A 49 27.73 -1.27 -21.88
C GLU A 49 28.88 -0.35 -21.46
N THR A 50 28.56 0.87 -21.08
CA THR A 50 29.53 1.92 -20.71
C THR A 50 29.81 2.00 -19.22
N GLY A 51 28.87 1.54 -18.38
CA GLY A 51 28.90 1.68 -16.92
C GLY A 51 28.59 3.10 -16.42
N VAL A 52 28.16 4.00 -17.31
CA VAL A 52 27.79 5.38 -16.95
C VAL A 52 26.41 5.38 -16.29
N THR A 53 26.29 6.14 -15.20
CA THR A 53 24.98 6.36 -14.56
C THR A 53 24.21 7.37 -15.41
N THR A 54 23.13 6.93 -16.03
CA THR A 54 22.33 7.75 -16.93
C THR A 54 21.27 8.55 -16.19
N ARG A 55 20.73 8.00 -15.10
CA ARG A 55 19.76 8.68 -14.25
C ARG A 55 19.97 8.35 -12.78
N GLU A 56 19.75 9.33 -11.91
CA GLU A 56 19.64 9.14 -10.47
C GLU A 56 18.32 9.72 -9.95
N TYR A 57 17.60 8.92 -9.17
CA TYR A 57 16.32 9.25 -8.57
C TYR A 57 16.52 9.55 -7.08
N ILE A 58 16.34 10.81 -6.69
CA ILE A 58 16.59 11.25 -5.32
C ILE A 58 15.28 11.27 -4.55
N TYR A 59 15.20 10.52 -3.46
CA TYR A 59 14.00 10.41 -2.62
C TYR A 59 14.22 10.95 -1.21
N VAL A 60 13.20 11.61 -0.67
CA VAL A 60 13.11 12.02 0.74
C VAL A 60 11.79 11.52 1.30
N ASN A 61 11.83 10.78 2.42
CA ASN A 61 10.66 10.23 3.10
C ASN A 61 9.69 9.43 2.21
N GLY A 62 10.21 8.72 1.20
CA GLY A 62 9.37 7.95 0.27
C GLY A 62 9.02 8.66 -1.03
N ILE A 63 9.19 9.98 -1.10
CA ILE A 63 8.76 10.82 -2.23
C ILE A 63 9.99 11.23 -3.06
N GLN A 64 9.89 11.13 -4.38
CA GLN A 64 10.93 11.61 -5.28
C GLN A 64 10.95 13.15 -5.25
N VAL A 65 12.11 13.74 -5.00
CA VAL A 65 12.28 15.20 -4.91
C VAL A 65 13.15 15.76 -6.04
N ALA A 66 13.99 14.93 -6.64
CA ALA A 66 14.83 15.33 -7.76
C ALA A 66 15.12 14.15 -8.70
N LEU A 67 15.48 14.51 -9.92
CA LEU A 67 15.99 13.61 -10.97
C LEU A 67 17.30 14.21 -11.46
N VAL A 68 18.39 13.46 -11.40
CA VAL A 68 19.62 13.80 -12.13
C VAL A 68 19.62 12.98 -13.41
N ASP A 69 19.80 13.62 -14.55
CA ASP A 69 19.75 13.00 -15.88
C ASP A 69 21.00 13.36 -16.68
N ASP A 70 21.78 12.36 -17.07
CA ASP A 70 23.01 12.46 -17.88
C ASP A 70 22.84 11.82 -19.28
N THR A 71 21.59 11.64 -19.73
CA THR A 71 21.31 11.06 -21.07
C THR A 71 21.45 12.06 -22.21
N GLY A 72 21.51 13.37 -21.92
CA GLY A 72 21.43 14.46 -22.89
C GLY A 72 22.71 15.28 -23.09
N THR A 73 22.63 16.29 -23.95
CA THR A 73 23.63 17.36 -24.07
C THR A 73 23.06 18.61 -23.38
N PRO A 74 23.78 19.28 -22.45
CA PRO A 74 25.24 19.34 -22.29
C PRO A 74 25.87 18.30 -21.33
N GLY A 75 25.13 17.26 -20.93
CA GLY A 75 25.51 16.26 -19.93
C GLY A 75 24.53 16.27 -18.75
N GLU A 76 25.02 15.91 -17.57
CA GLU A 76 24.29 15.85 -16.31
C GLU A 76 23.50 17.14 -15.99
N VAL A 77 22.18 17.02 -15.85
CA VAL A 77 21.26 18.07 -15.40
C VAL A 77 20.45 17.59 -14.21
N THR A 78 20.30 18.44 -13.20
CA THR A 78 19.40 18.18 -12.06
C THR A 78 18.05 18.87 -12.27
N TYR A 79 16.99 18.10 -12.14
CA TYR A 79 15.60 18.55 -12.19
C TYR A 79 14.90 18.36 -10.83
N PHE A 80 13.87 19.16 -10.59
CA PHE A 80 13.10 19.18 -9.34
C PHE A 80 11.70 18.58 -9.57
N VAL A 81 11.36 17.57 -8.77
CA VAL A 81 10.14 16.77 -8.94
C VAL A 81 9.05 17.28 -8.00
N HIS A 82 7.86 17.50 -8.54
CA HIS A 82 6.68 17.96 -7.82
C HIS A 82 5.62 16.87 -7.86
N SER A 83 5.40 16.21 -6.73
CA SER A 83 4.48 15.07 -6.61
C SER A 83 3.14 15.43 -5.96
N ASP A 84 2.15 14.56 -6.14
CA ASP A 84 0.87 14.60 -5.43
C ASP A 84 0.97 14.12 -3.96
N HIS A 85 -0.18 13.96 -3.30
CA HIS A 85 -0.23 13.51 -1.89
C HIS A 85 0.18 12.05 -1.67
N LEU A 86 0.25 11.22 -2.71
CA LEU A 86 0.78 9.84 -2.65
C LEU A 86 2.27 9.78 -3.01
N GLY A 87 2.80 10.82 -3.65
CA GLY A 87 4.18 10.87 -4.12
C GLY A 87 4.31 10.61 -5.62
N THR A 88 3.20 10.52 -6.37
CA THR A 88 3.19 10.40 -7.83
C THR A 88 3.70 11.68 -8.47
N PRO A 89 4.77 11.66 -9.29
CA PRO A 89 5.25 12.85 -9.99
C PRO A 89 4.14 13.47 -10.86
N GLN A 90 3.87 14.76 -10.68
CA GLN A 90 2.88 15.50 -11.49
C GLN A 90 3.58 16.47 -12.45
N LYS A 91 4.68 17.08 -12.01
CA LYS A 91 5.49 18.02 -12.80
C LYS A 91 6.96 17.89 -12.42
N ILE A 92 7.82 18.25 -13.36
CA ILE A 92 9.26 18.37 -13.16
C ILE A 92 9.71 19.71 -13.71
N THR A 93 10.52 20.43 -12.96
CA THR A 93 11.07 21.74 -13.34
C THR A 93 12.57 21.74 -13.42
N ASP A 94 13.13 22.57 -14.30
CA ASP A 94 14.57 22.88 -14.34
C ASP A 94 14.99 23.91 -13.27
N ASP A 95 16.26 24.31 -13.29
CA ASP A 95 16.86 25.30 -12.40
C ASP A 95 16.25 26.71 -12.54
N SER A 96 15.66 26.97 -13.70
CA SER A 96 14.97 28.21 -14.07
C SER A 96 13.48 28.16 -13.74
N GLN A 97 13.02 27.09 -13.07
CA GLN A 97 11.63 26.84 -12.68
C GLN A 97 10.67 26.66 -13.87
N VAL A 98 11.20 26.38 -15.05
CA VAL A 98 10.40 26.04 -16.22
C VAL A 98 9.97 24.59 -16.10
N VAL A 99 8.69 24.32 -16.38
CA VAL A 99 8.15 22.96 -16.43
C VAL A 99 8.71 22.27 -17.67
N VAL A 100 9.55 21.26 -17.47
CA VAL A 100 10.19 20.46 -18.55
C VAL A 100 9.52 19.11 -18.74
N TRP A 101 8.79 18.63 -17.73
CA TRP A 101 7.89 17.51 -17.85
C TRP A 101 6.65 17.75 -17.00
N GLY A 102 5.50 17.27 -17.44
CA GLY A 102 4.27 17.33 -16.65
C GLY A 102 3.18 16.48 -17.25
N ALA A 103 2.35 15.89 -16.40
CA ALA A 103 1.36 14.93 -16.84
C ALA A 103 0.01 15.12 -16.14
N SER A 104 -1.03 14.59 -16.79
CA SER A 104 -2.38 14.44 -16.24
C SER A 104 -2.66 12.95 -16.07
N TYR A 105 -3.10 12.56 -14.87
CA TYR A 105 -3.40 11.16 -14.54
C TYR A 105 -4.90 10.93 -14.42
N GLU A 106 -5.38 9.84 -15.02
CA GLU A 106 -6.65 9.22 -14.65
C GLU A 106 -6.53 8.55 -13.27
N PRO A 107 -7.65 8.26 -12.57
CA PRO A 107 -7.60 7.75 -11.21
C PRO A 107 -6.76 6.48 -11.01
N PHE A 108 -6.65 5.64 -12.03
CA PHE A 108 -5.89 4.39 -12.00
C PHE A 108 -4.49 4.51 -12.64
N GLY A 109 -4.01 5.73 -12.87
CA GLY A 109 -2.61 5.96 -13.25
C GLY A 109 -2.34 5.94 -14.76
N GLU A 110 -3.38 5.79 -15.59
CA GLU A 110 -3.26 6.09 -17.02
C GLU A 110 -2.88 7.55 -17.19
N VAL A 111 -1.83 7.80 -17.97
CA VAL A 111 -1.12 9.07 -18.00
C VAL A 111 -1.21 9.69 -19.38
N THR A 112 -1.48 10.99 -19.43
CA THR A 112 -1.29 11.83 -20.60
C THR A 112 -0.24 12.88 -20.28
N GLU A 113 0.92 12.80 -20.94
CA GLU A 113 1.96 13.81 -20.81
C GLU A 113 1.51 15.12 -21.47
N THR A 114 1.44 16.18 -20.67
CA THR A 114 1.09 17.55 -21.10
C THR A 114 2.32 18.36 -21.51
N VAL A 115 3.49 18.01 -20.97
CA VAL A 115 4.81 18.52 -21.33
C VAL A 115 5.78 17.35 -21.27
N ALA A 116 6.59 17.17 -22.31
CA ALA A 116 7.52 16.04 -22.46
C ALA A 116 8.84 16.49 -23.09
N ALA A 117 9.50 17.50 -22.50
CA ALA A 117 10.82 17.95 -22.94
C ALA A 117 11.94 17.04 -22.43
N ILE A 118 11.69 16.32 -21.33
CA ILE A 118 12.49 15.21 -20.81
C ILE A 118 11.61 13.97 -20.67
N GLU A 119 12.22 12.80 -20.59
CA GLU A 119 11.53 11.56 -20.26
C GLU A 119 11.53 11.35 -18.74
N ASN A 120 10.40 10.90 -18.20
CA ASN A 120 10.29 10.47 -16.82
C ASN A 120 9.52 9.15 -16.79
N ASN A 121 10.15 8.09 -16.28
CA ASN A 121 9.58 6.75 -16.23
C ASN A 121 8.98 6.40 -14.86
N ILE A 122 9.13 7.26 -13.84
CA ILE A 122 8.50 7.03 -12.54
C ILE A 122 7.00 7.34 -12.64
N ARG A 123 6.17 6.41 -12.15
CA ARG A 123 4.70 6.50 -12.19
C ARG A 123 4.16 6.54 -10.74
N PHE A 124 3.10 5.80 -10.43
CA PHE A 124 2.66 5.65 -9.04
C PHE A 124 3.80 5.15 -8.14
N PRO A 125 3.75 5.38 -6.82
CA PRO A 125 4.80 4.96 -5.92
C PRO A 125 5.13 3.47 -6.07
N GLY A 126 6.40 3.16 -6.40
CA GLY A 126 6.89 1.79 -6.67
C GLY A 126 6.92 1.40 -8.15
N GLN A 127 6.30 2.19 -9.03
CA GLN A 127 6.13 1.87 -10.44
C GLN A 127 7.15 2.54 -11.34
N TYR A 128 7.70 1.76 -12.28
CA TYR A 128 8.57 2.19 -13.36
C TYR A 128 7.92 1.85 -14.70
N GLU A 129 7.68 2.82 -15.57
CA GLU A 129 7.09 2.61 -16.89
C GLU A 129 8.09 1.91 -17.84
N ASP A 130 7.64 0.83 -18.45
CA ASP A 130 8.30 0.21 -19.59
C ASP A 130 7.53 0.59 -20.87
N GLY A 131 7.92 1.73 -21.45
CA GLY A 131 7.25 2.31 -22.62
C GLY A 131 7.15 1.37 -23.83
N GLU A 132 8.03 0.37 -23.92
CA GLU A 132 7.99 -0.65 -24.96
C GLU A 132 6.84 -1.67 -24.81
N THR A 133 6.32 -1.84 -23.59
CA THR A 133 5.15 -2.71 -23.31
C THR A 133 3.89 -1.93 -22.99
N GLY A 134 4.02 -0.67 -22.55
CA GLY A 134 2.93 0.13 -21.99
C GLY A 134 2.51 -0.31 -20.58
N LEU A 135 3.26 -1.22 -19.96
CA LEU A 135 3.07 -1.66 -18.58
C LEU A 135 4.02 -0.92 -17.65
N ASN A 136 3.62 -0.86 -16.39
CA ASN A 136 4.44 -0.34 -15.32
C ASN A 136 4.98 -1.51 -14.49
N TYR A 137 6.30 -1.71 -14.51
CA TYR A 137 6.98 -2.62 -13.60
C TYR A 137 6.75 -2.18 -12.15
N ASN A 138 6.15 -3.04 -11.33
CA ASN A 138 5.89 -2.79 -9.92
C ASN A 138 6.43 -3.95 -9.07
N TYR A 139 7.75 -4.14 -9.15
CA TYR A 139 8.52 -5.11 -8.38
C TYR A 139 8.06 -6.56 -8.54
N PHE A 140 7.07 -7.02 -7.76
CA PHE A 140 6.57 -8.39 -7.82
C PHE A 140 5.55 -8.62 -8.94
N ARG A 141 5.00 -7.55 -9.52
CA ARG A 141 4.00 -7.64 -10.59
C ARG A 141 4.14 -6.51 -11.60
N ASP A 142 3.64 -6.76 -12.80
CA ASP A 142 3.44 -5.73 -13.82
C ASP A 142 2.01 -5.16 -13.77
N TYR A 143 1.91 -3.83 -13.79
CA TYR A 143 0.66 -3.08 -13.69
C TYR A 143 0.26 -2.50 -15.05
N ASP A 144 -0.99 -2.72 -15.44
CA ASP A 144 -1.59 -2.12 -16.63
C ASP A 144 -2.45 -0.91 -16.20
N PRO A 145 -1.99 0.33 -16.45
CA PRO A 145 -2.75 1.52 -16.08
C PRO A 145 -4.03 1.71 -16.91
N SER A 146 -4.09 1.21 -18.14
CA SER A 146 -5.28 1.31 -19.02
C SER A 146 -6.44 0.44 -18.53
N LEU A 147 -6.13 -0.68 -17.88
CA LEU A 147 -7.10 -1.58 -17.25
C LEU A 147 -7.29 -1.31 -15.76
N GLY A 148 -6.39 -0.54 -15.14
CA GLY A 148 -6.38 -0.23 -13.72
C GLY A 148 -6.13 -1.45 -12.83
N ARG A 149 -5.28 -2.40 -13.28
CA ARG A 149 -5.02 -3.67 -12.57
C ARG A 149 -3.68 -4.29 -12.91
N TYR A 150 -3.27 -5.27 -12.11
CA TYR A 150 -2.13 -6.13 -12.44
C TYR A 150 -2.47 -7.12 -13.56
N VAL A 151 -1.47 -7.45 -14.38
CA VAL A 151 -1.58 -8.48 -15.41
C VAL A 151 -1.30 -9.89 -14.87
N GLU A 152 -0.69 -9.96 -13.67
CA GLU A 152 -0.35 -11.19 -12.97
C GLU A 152 -1.17 -11.35 -11.69
N SER A 153 -1.41 -12.61 -11.32
CA SER A 153 -2.03 -12.95 -10.04
C SER A 153 -1.09 -12.60 -8.89
N ASP A 154 -1.64 -12.08 -7.78
CA ASP A 154 -0.88 -11.80 -6.57
C ASP A 154 -0.08 -13.03 -6.08
N PRO A 155 1.27 -12.93 -5.95
CA PRO A 155 2.12 -14.02 -5.50
C PRO A 155 1.85 -14.48 -4.06
N ILE A 156 1.29 -13.61 -3.21
CA ILE A 156 0.89 -13.99 -1.84
C ILE A 156 -0.39 -14.84 -1.88
N GLY A 157 -1.11 -14.82 -3.00
CA GLY A 157 -2.36 -15.56 -3.20
C GLY A 157 -3.47 -15.11 -2.25
N LEU A 158 -4.45 -15.99 -2.03
CA LEU A 158 -5.61 -15.73 -1.16
C LEU A 158 -5.27 -15.79 0.35
N ILE A 159 -4.00 -15.96 0.70
CA ILE A 159 -3.57 -16.32 2.06
C ILE A 159 -3.91 -15.23 3.09
N GLN A 160 -4.06 -13.97 2.66
CA GLN A 160 -4.28 -12.88 3.60
C GLN A 160 -5.73 -12.57 3.95
N LEU A 161 -6.73 -12.94 3.14
CA LEU A 161 -8.11 -12.47 3.39
C LEU A 161 -9.15 -13.47 2.87
N GLU A 162 -10.06 -13.90 3.75
CA GLU A 162 -11.28 -14.65 3.41
C GLU A 162 -12.20 -13.90 2.42
N GLU A 163 -11.94 -12.61 2.19
CA GLU A 163 -12.74 -11.71 1.34
C GLU A 163 -11.92 -11.01 0.21
N ALA A 164 -10.62 -11.29 0.04
CA ALA A 164 -9.86 -10.77 -1.13
C ALA A 164 -10.15 -11.62 -2.37
N LEU A 165 -11.30 -11.38 -2.99
CA LEU A 165 -11.79 -12.18 -4.11
C LEU A 165 -11.06 -11.91 -5.45
N ASN A 166 -10.19 -10.88 -5.53
CA ASN A 166 -9.54 -10.50 -6.77
C ASN A 166 -8.01 -10.30 -6.63
N LEU A 167 -7.27 -11.31 -7.08
CA LEU A 167 -5.81 -11.37 -7.09
C LEU A 167 -5.14 -10.41 -8.07
N TYR A 168 -5.90 -9.71 -8.91
CA TYR A 168 -5.41 -8.77 -9.91
C TYR A 168 -5.68 -7.30 -9.52
N SER A 169 -6.49 -7.05 -8.50
CA SER A 169 -6.91 -5.69 -8.16
C SER A 169 -5.75 -4.82 -7.66
N TYR A 170 -5.74 -3.55 -8.06
CA TYR A 170 -4.85 -2.54 -7.48
C TYR A 170 -5.53 -1.87 -6.28
N VAL A 171 -4.91 -1.99 -5.10
CA VAL A 171 -5.27 -1.30 -3.85
C VAL A 171 -6.77 -1.28 -3.51
N ASN A 172 -7.46 -2.41 -3.74
CA ASN A 172 -8.91 -2.55 -3.51
C ASN A 172 -9.75 -1.48 -4.25
N SER A 173 -9.32 -1.13 -5.47
CA SER A 173 -10.00 -0.17 -6.34
C SER A 173 -10.12 1.25 -5.75
N ASN A 174 -9.23 1.63 -4.84
CA ASN A 174 -9.17 2.99 -4.28
C ASN A 174 -7.77 3.64 -4.43
N PRO A 175 -7.31 3.85 -5.67
CA PRO A 175 -5.99 4.40 -5.98
C PRO A 175 -5.81 5.88 -5.59
N ILE A 176 -6.89 6.60 -5.31
CA ILE A 176 -6.82 7.99 -4.85
C ILE A 176 -6.27 8.06 -3.41
N ARG A 177 -6.53 7.03 -2.60
CA ARG A 177 -6.18 7.01 -1.17
C ARG A 177 -4.99 6.12 -0.86
N PHE A 178 -4.75 5.10 -1.68
CA PHE A 178 -3.78 4.06 -1.41
C PHE A 178 -2.85 3.87 -2.59
N GLN A 179 -1.67 3.39 -2.27
CA GLN A 179 -0.62 3.04 -3.21
C GLN A 179 -0.18 1.62 -2.93
N ASP A 180 0.50 0.98 -3.88
CA ASP A 180 1.12 -0.33 -3.69
C ASP A 180 2.56 -0.27 -4.17
N GLN A 181 3.49 -0.08 -3.23
CA GLN A 181 4.91 0.18 -3.53
C GLN A 181 5.69 -1.03 -4.01
N ALA A 182 5.19 -2.25 -3.78
CA ALA A 182 5.89 -3.49 -4.09
C ALA A 182 5.09 -4.38 -5.04
N GLY A 183 3.86 -3.99 -5.40
CA GLY A 183 2.98 -4.89 -6.13
C GLY A 183 2.43 -6.02 -5.27
N LEU A 184 2.26 -5.84 -3.96
CA LEU A 184 1.77 -6.87 -3.01
C LEU A 184 0.69 -6.36 -2.03
N GLN A 185 0.34 -5.07 -2.08
CA GLN A 185 -0.55 -4.46 -1.11
C GLN A 185 -2.02 -4.64 -1.49
N ILE A 186 -2.69 -5.53 -0.75
CA ILE A 186 -4.15 -5.65 -0.74
C ILE A 186 -4.69 -4.82 0.43
N SER A 187 -4.59 -3.47 0.36
CA SER A 187 -5.05 -2.49 1.38
C SER A 187 -5.27 -3.04 2.80
N PHE A 188 -4.22 -3.56 3.44
CA PHE A 188 -4.29 -4.31 4.72
C PHE A 188 -4.93 -3.48 5.85
N THR A 189 -4.73 -2.17 5.80
CA THR A 189 -5.28 -1.20 6.74
C THR A 189 -6.79 -1.06 6.64
N GLN A 190 -7.39 -1.17 5.46
CA GLN A 190 -8.83 -1.03 5.31
C GLN A 190 -9.55 -2.31 5.72
N PHE A 191 -9.00 -3.50 5.45
CA PHE A 191 -9.58 -4.74 5.94
C PHE A 191 -9.50 -4.84 7.47
N ALA A 192 -8.33 -4.54 8.06
CA ALA A 192 -8.19 -4.56 9.51
C ALA A 192 -9.09 -3.50 10.19
N MET A 193 -9.21 -2.29 9.63
CA MET A 193 -10.08 -1.25 10.18
C MET A 193 -11.56 -1.50 9.92
N GLU A 194 -11.96 -2.03 8.76
CA GLU A 194 -13.36 -2.35 8.46
C GLU A 194 -13.80 -3.63 9.18
N HIS A 195 -12.94 -4.63 9.31
CA HIS A 195 -13.18 -5.79 10.18
C HIS A 195 -13.29 -5.35 11.64
N ALA A 196 -12.39 -4.48 12.12
CA ALA A 196 -12.50 -3.90 13.46
C ALA A 196 -13.79 -3.07 13.61
N ARG A 197 -14.20 -2.31 12.59
CA ARG A 197 -15.45 -1.53 12.57
C ARG A 197 -16.67 -2.44 12.60
N ARG A 198 -16.72 -3.48 11.78
CA ARG A 198 -17.79 -4.49 11.74
C ARG A 198 -17.89 -5.23 13.07
N LYS A 199 -16.78 -5.71 13.62
CA LYS A 199 -16.74 -6.28 14.97
C LYS A 199 -17.19 -5.29 16.04
N THR A 200 -16.83 -4.01 15.92
CA THR A 200 -17.28 -2.97 16.86
C THR A 200 -18.78 -2.71 16.75
N ILE A 201 -19.37 -2.76 15.55
CA ILE A 201 -20.82 -2.65 15.32
C ILE A 201 -21.54 -3.88 15.86
N GLU A 202 -21.08 -5.09 15.56
CA GLU A 202 -21.64 -6.34 16.04
C GLU A 202 -21.59 -6.44 17.57
N LEU A 203 -20.44 -6.10 18.17
CA LEU A 203 -20.31 -6.00 19.63
C LEU A 203 -21.25 -4.94 20.21
N ARG A 204 -21.49 -3.83 19.50
CA ARG A 204 -22.42 -2.78 19.93
C ARG A 204 -23.88 -3.25 19.84
N GLU A 205 -24.26 -3.99 18.80
CA GLU A 205 -25.60 -4.55 18.63
C GLU A 205 -25.88 -5.67 19.64
N ASN A 206 -24.94 -6.59 19.83
CA ASN A 206 -25.02 -7.64 20.86
C ASN A 206 -25.06 -7.03 22.27
N PHE A 207 -24.30 -5.95 22.52
CA PHE A 207 -24.35 -5.24 23.79
C PHE A 207 -25.68 -4.49 23.98
N SER A 208 -26.27 -3.95 22.91
CA SER A 208 -27.61 -3.33 22.96
C SER A 208 -28.70 -4.35 23.29
N GLN A 209 -28.67 -5.53 22.67
CA GLN A 209 -29.57 -6.64 23.01
C GLN A 209 -29.37 -7.13 24.45
N THR A 210 -28.12 -7.20 24.92
CA THR A 210 -27.83 -7.59 26.30
C THR A 210 -28.38 -6.55 27.29
N ILE A 211 -28.25 -5.25 27.00
CA ILE A 211 -28.85 -4.18 27.82
C ILE A 211 -30.37 -4.25 27.80
N GLU A 212 -31.01 -4.49 26.66
CA GLU A 212 -32.47 -4.66 26.58
C GLU A 212 -32.96 -5.87 27.40
N CYS A 213 -32.19 -6.97 27.43
CA CYS A 213 -32.46 -8.11 28.31
C CYS A 213 -32.33 -7.75 29.80
N TYR A 214 -31.30 -6.99 30.19
CA TYR A 214 -31.14 -6.53 31.58
C TYR A 214 -32.20 -5.49 31.98
N ASP A 215 -32.63 -4.61 31.07
CA ASP A 215 -33.72 -3.65 31.32
C ASP A 215 -35.07 -4.36 31.48
N CYS A 216 -35.29 -5.48 30.79
CA CYS A 216 -36.46 -6.34 30.99
C CYS A 216 -36.45 -7.00 32.37
N GLU A 217 -35.32 -7.58 32.80
CA GLU A 217 -35.17 -8.18 34.12
C GLU A 217 -35.25 -7.15 35.26
N ILE A 218 -34.66 -5.97 35.09
CA ILE A 218 -34.69 -4.89 36.09
C ILE A 218 -36.10 -4.30 36.21
N ASN A 219 -36.84 -4.11 35.12
CA ASN A 219 -38.23 -3.64 35.18
C ASN A 219 -39.16 -4.68 35.82
N CYS A 220 -38.90 -5.97 35.61
CA CYS A 220 -39.58 -7.06 36.29
C CYS A 220 -39.33 -7.01 37.83
N VAL A 221 -38.07 -6.87 38.25
CA VAL A 221 -37.70 -6.76 39.68
C VAL A 221 -38.21 -5.45 40.31
N ALA A 222 -38.20 -4.34 39.58
CA ALA A 222 -38.70 -3.04 40.06
C ALA A 222 -40.23 -3.03 40.24
N SER A 223 -40.98 -3.80 39.44
CA SER A 223 -42.43 -3.97 39.60
C SER A 223 -42.83 -4.75 40.86
N LEU A 224 -41.88 -5.43 41.50
CA LEU A 224 -42.10 -6.31 42.66
C LEU A 224 -41.69 -5.66 44.01
N LEU A 225 -41.15 -4.43 44.02
CA LEU A 225 -40.57 -3.83 45.22
C LEU A 225 -41.10 -2.40 45.49
N PRO A 226 -41.84 -2.17 46.59
CA PRO A 226 -42.24 -0.83 46.99
C PRO A 226 -41.16 -0.24 47.92
N THR A 227 -40.20 0.53 47.40
CA THR A 227 -39.49 1.59 48.15
C THR A 227 -38.40 2.29 47.32
N VAL A 228 -38.35 3.62 47.47
CA VAL A 228 -37.55 4.60 46.69
C VAL A 228 -36.03 4.47 46.91
N GLY A 229 -35.56 3.71 47.90
CA GLY A 229 -34.14 3.61 48.27
C GLY A 229 -33.26 2.72 47.40
N VAL A 230 -33.83 1.73 46.70
CA VAL A 230 -33.06 0.76 45.88
C VAL A 230 -32.76 1.32 44.48
N TYR A 231 -33.56 2.26 44.00
CA TYR A 231 -33.48 2.82 42.64
C TYR A 231 -32.22 3.65 42.40
N GLU A 232 -31.75 4.41 43.40
CA GLU A 232 -30.51 5.21 43.31
C GLU A 232 -29.24 4.32 43.27
N ILE A 233 -29.26 3.20 44.00
CA ILE A 233 -28.15 2.23 44.03
C ILE A 233 -28.07 1.50 42.67
N ALA A 234 -29.21 1.05 42.14
CA ALA A 234 -29.28 0.42 40.82
C ALA A 234 -28.80 1.36 39.70
N ARG A 235 -29.16 2.64 39.75
CA ARG A 235 -28.76 3.66 38.75
C ARG A 235 -27.25 3.96 38.80
N THR A 236 -26.65 3.93 39.98
CA THR A 236 -25.20 4.13 40.16
C THR A 236 -24.42 2.91 39.69
N TYR A 237 -24.93 1.71 39.96
CA TYR A 237 -24.37 0.44 39.45
C TYR A 237 -24.40 0.39 37.92
N LEU A 238 -25.52 0.79 37.30
CA LEU A 238 -25.68 0.85 35.84
C LEU A 238 -24.68 1.81 35.17
N LYS A 239 -24.40 2.96 35.80
CA LYS A 239 -23.38 3.91 35.33
C LYS A 239 -21.96 3.33 35.44
N ALA A 240 -21.67 2.56 36.48
CA ALA A 240 -20.38 1.92 36.68
C ALA A 240 -20.16 0.77 35.67
N VAL A 241 -21.17 -0.08 35.46
CA VAL A 241 -21.15 -1.17 34.46
C VAL A 241 -20.96 -0.60 33.06
N ASN A 242 -21.66 0.48 32.69
CA ASN A 242 -21.49 1.13 31.39
C ASN A 242 -20.09 1.75 31.18
N ARG A 243 -19.44 2.25 32.24
CA ARG A 243 -18.05 2.74 32.16
C ARG A 243 -17.05 1.59 32.00
N LEU A 244 -17.21 0.52 32.78
CA LEU A 244 -16.39 -0.69 32.69
C LEU A 244 -16.50 -1.38 31.33
N ALA A 245 -17.70 -1.39 30.75
CA ALA A 245 -17.95 -1.94 29.41
C ALA A 245 -17.24 -1.12 28.32
N LYS A 246 -17.30 0.22 28.37
CA LYS A 246 -16.56 1.09 27.44
C LYS A 246 -15.05 0.88 27.54
N ASP A 247 -14.51 0.80 28.76
CA ASP A 247 -13.08 0.54 28.98
C ASP A 247 -12.64 -0.84 28.53
N LYS A 248 -13.52 -1.86 28.60
CA LYS A 248 -13.22 -3.21 28.12
C LYS A 248 -13.17 -3.23 26.58
N VAL A 249 -14.15 -2.62 25.92
CA VAL A 249 -14.17 -2.47 24.45
C VAL A 249 -12.97 -1.67 23.95
N SER A 250 -12.62 -0.55 24.59
CA SER A 250 -11.44 0.23 24.21
C SER A 250 -10.13 -0.55 24.38
N ARG A 251 -10.01 -1.39 25.42
CA ARG A 251 -8.84 -2.26 25.63
C ARG A 251 -8.79 -3.40 24.61
N GLU A 252 -9.93 -3.94 24.20
CA GLU A 252 -10.01 -5.02 23.23
C GLU A 252 -9.69 -4.52 21.82
N ILE A 253 -10.17 -3.33 21.44
CA ILE A 253 -9.76 -2.63 20.21
C ILE A 253 -8.25 -2.33 20.24
N ALA A 254 -7.72 -1.81 21.35
CA ALA A 254 -6.29 -1.56 21.49
C ALA A 254 -5.46 -2.86 21.36
N ASN A 255 -5.93 -3.96 21.94
CA ASN A 255 -5.28 -5.27 21.81
C ASN A 255 -5.36 -5.83 20.38
N LEU A 256 -6.47 -5.65 19.66
CA LEU A 256 -6.59 -6.05 18.26
C LEU A 256 -5.68 -5.22 17.34
N VAL A 257 -5.57 -3.92 17.59
CA VAL A 257 -4.61 -3.03 16.90
C VAL A 257 -3.17 -3.46 17.20
N LEU A 258 -2.84 -3.80 18.45
CA LEU A 258 -1.53 -4.31 18.87
C LEU A 258 -1.23 -5.73 18.35
N GLN A 259 -2.22 -6.59 18.20
CA GLN A 259 -2.07 -7.91 17.60
C GLN A 259 -1.85 -7.80 16.08
N GLY A 260 -2.55 -6.87 15.43
CA GLY A 260 -2.28 -6.50 14.03
C GLY A 260 -0.87 -5.95 13.84
N SER A 261 -0.39 -5.10 14.75
CA SER A 261 0.98 -4.57 14.69
C SER A 261 2.05 -5.64 14.97
N LYS A 262 1.81 -6.58 15.90
CA LYS A 262 2.72 -7.71 16.17
C LYS A 262 2.80 -8.73 15.04
N LYS A 263 1.69 -9.00 14.34
CA LYS A 263 1.70 -9.86 13.14
C LYS A 263 2.51 -9.24 11.99
N ALA A 264 2.52 -7.91 11.87
CA ALA A 264 3.39 -7.21 10.91
C ALA A 264 4.89 -7.30 11.28
N THR A 265 5.25 -7.38 12.57
CA THR A 265 6.65 -7.50 13.01
C THR A 265 7.21 -8.93 12.91
N LEU A 266 6.35 -9.96 12.92
CA LEU A 266 6.76 -11.37 12.92
C LEU A 266 7.26 -11.91 11.57
N TYR A 267 7.08 -11.17 10.47
CA TYR A 267 7.67 -11.54 9.17
C TYR A 267 9.16 -11.13 9.02
N GLY A 268 9.80 -10.66 10.11
CA GLY A 268 11.22 -10.30 10.15
C GLY A 268 12.14 -11.17 11.04
N ALA A 269 11.66 -12.18 11.76
CA ALA A 269 12.54 -13.04 12.59
C ALA A 269 11.94 -14.42 12.87
N GLY A 270 12.74 -15.47 12.67
CA GLY A 270 12.34 -16.87 12.85
C GLY A 270 12.31 -17.40 14.29
N LEU A 271 11.86 -18.66 14.38
CA LEU A 271 11.93 -19.67 15.46
C LEU A 271 10.83 -19.75 16.55
N ALA A 272 10.12 -20.89 16.48
CA ALA A 272 9.83 -21.90 17.52
C ALA A 272 8.81 -21.67 18.69
N THR A 273 7.80 -22.57 18.68
CA THR A 273 7.10 -23.31 19.78
C THR A 273 6.38 -22.60 20.93
N ALA A 274 5.07 -22.87 21.11
CA ALA A 274 4.50 -23.72 22.18
C ALA A 274 2.97 -23.50 22.38
N HIS A 275 2.29 -24.53 22.90
CA HIS A 275 0.85 -24.72 23.11
C HIS A 275 0.17 -23.78 24.13
N CYS A 276 -1.14 -23.52 23.96
CA CYS A 276 -2.16 -23.71 25.00
C CYS A 276 -3.60 -23.64 24.47
N VAL A 277 -4.44 -24.56 24.96
CA VAL A 277 -5.88 -24.74 24.70
C VAL A 277 -6.68 -23.93 25.72
N TRP A 278 -7.73 -23.20 25.30
CA TRP A 278 -8.90 -22.89 26.15
C TRP A 278 -10.17 -22.85 25.29
N THR A 279 -11.12 -23.72 25.63
CA THR A 279 -12.52 -23.72 25.21
C THR A 279 -13.34 -22.82 26.13
N CYS A 280 -14.31 -22.07 25.60
CA CYS A 280 -15.48 -21.63 26.36
C CYS A 280 -16.72 -21.80 25.49
N GLU A 281 -17.76 -22.36 26.12
CA GLU A 281 -19.17 -22.47 25.69
C GLU A 281 -19.81 -21.10 25.42
#